data_AF-A0A0V8GDR0-F1
#
_entry.id   AF-A0A0V8GDR0-F1
#
_cell.length_a   1.000
_cell.length_b   1.000
_cell.length_c   1.000
_cell.angle_alpha   90.00
_cell.angle_beta   90.00
_cell.angle_gamma   90.00
#
_symmetry.space_group_name_H-M   'P 1'
#
loop_
_entity.id
_entity.type
_entity.pdbx_description
1 polymer ?
#
loop_
_entity_poly.entity_id
_entity_poly.type
_entity_poly.pdbx_seq_one_letter_code
_entity_poly.pdbx_strand_id
1 'polypeptide(L)'
;MKHRIVFRGEESSVSWDILHVYPKQEELTIQMTGEDSEHEFSVTFNQYDAFIRNFARVHESLYGEVVFEQGVIRLRLRYDRLGRVFISWSDGQTSHQFRSDQSYLSEALAQLGVY
;
A
#
# COMPACT_ATOMS: atom_id res chain seq x y z
N MET A 1 -2.55 -20.32 -0.05
CA MET A 1 -1.55 -19.28 0.28
C MET A 1 -2.28 -17.95 0.24
N LYS A 2 -2.37 -17.20 1.35
CA LYS A 2 -2.91 -15.84 1.32
C LYS A 2 -1.81 -14.94 0.74
N HIS A 3 -2.14 -14.14 -0.26
CA HIS A 3 -1.19 -13.21 -0.83
C HIS A 3 -1.12 -11.98 0.08
N ARG A 4 0.04 -11.77 0.72
CA ARG A 4 0.25 -10.69 1.68
C ARG A 4 1.31 -9.73 1.15
N ILE A 5 0.97 -8.46 1.15
CA ILE A 5 1.88 -7.34 0.87
C ILE A 5 2.14 -6.61 2.18
N VAL A 6 3.39 -6.31 2.50
CA VAL A 6 3.75 -5.60 3.74
C VAL A 6 4.47 -4.32 3.41
N PHE A 7 3.89 -3.18 3.78
CA PHE A 7 4.50 -1.87 3.71
C PHE A 7 5.21 -1.60 5.04
N ARG A 8 6.51 -1.94 5.11
CA ARG A 8 7.32 -1.83 6.34
C ARG A 8 7.99 -0.47 6.48
N GLY A 9 8.14 -0.02 7.71
CA GLY A 9 8.96 1.10 8.11
C GLY A 9 9.98 0.74 9.19
N GLU A 10 10.71 1.75 9.65
CA GLU A 10 11.69 1.62 10.74
C GLU A 10 11.03 1.21 12.06
N GLU A 11 9.83 1.72 12.36
CA GLU A 11 9.17 1.54 13.66
C GLU A 11 7.82 0.79 13.58
N SER A 12 7.18 0.78 12.42
CA SER A 12 5.81 0.23 12.25
C SER A 12 5.62 -0.33 10.85
N SER A 13 4.50 -1.00 10.61
CA SER A 13 4.15 -1.54 9.29
C SER A 13 2.65 -1.59 9.11
N VAL A 14 2.22 -1.62 7.85
CA VAL A 14 0.84 -1.94 7.47
C VAL A 14 0.86 -3.06 6.46
N SER A 15 0.01 -4.08 6.64
CA SER A 15 -0.10 -5.21 5.71
C SER A 15 -1.42 -5.19 4.97
N TRP A 16 -1.38 -5.61 3.71
CA TRP A 16 -2.53 -5.91 2.89
C TRP A 16 -2.57 -7.41 2.63
N ASP A 17 -3.63 -8.07 3.08
CA ASP A 17 -3.90 -9.47 2.84
C ASP A 17 -5.04 -9.58 1.81
N ILE A 18 -4.76 -10.12 0.62
CA ILE A 18 -5.80 -10.41 -0.37
C ILE A 18 -6.62 -11.60 0.13
N LEU A 19 -7.84 -11.33 0.56
CA LEU A 19 -8.77 -12.33 1.11
C LEU A 19 -9.47 -13.09 -0.01
N HIS A 20 -10.01 -12.36 -0.98
CA HIS A 20 -10.80 -12.90 -2.07
C HIS A 20 -10.47 -12.19 -3.38
N VAL A 21 -10.52 -12.96 -4.47
CA VAL A 21 -10.41 -12.46 -5.85
C VAL A 21 -11.68 -12.90 -6.56
N TYR A 22 -12.35 -11.94 -7.20
CA TYR A 22 -13.62 -12.14 -7.90
C TYR A 22 -13.43 -11.83 -9.39
N PRO A 23 -12.95 -12.80 -10.20
CA PRO A 23 -12.55 -12.53 -11.59
C PRO A 23 -13.68 -12.06 -12.48
N LYS A 24 -14.93 -12.50 -12.22
CA LYS A 24 -16.10 -12.11 -13.03
C LYS A 24 -16.54 -10.66 -12.75
N GLN A 25 -16.24 -10.17 -11.55
CA GLN A 25 -16.53 -8.83 -11.09
C GLN A 25 -15.35 -7.87 -11.27
N GLU A 26 -14.19 -8.42 -11.67
CA GLU A 26 -12.91 -7.70 -11.76
C GLU A 26 -12.57 -6.95 -10.46
N GLU A 27 -12.78 -7.63 -9.33
CA GLU A 27 -12.66 -7.05 -8.00
C GLU A 27 -11.87 -7.97 -7.07
N LEU A 28 -11.19 -7.38 -6.10
CA LEU A 28 -10.50 -8.06 -5.03
C LEU A 28 -10.85 -7.45 -3.68
N THR A 29 -10.91 -8.30 -2.67
CA THR A 29 -11.13 -7.90 -1.28
C THR A 29 -9.82 -8.00 -0.52
N ILE A 30 -9.43 -6.89 0.08
CA ILE A 30 -8.20 -6.75 0.86
C ILE A 30 -8.56 -6.47 2.31
N GLN A 31 -7.86 -7.15 3.21
CA GLN A 31 -7.78 -6.79 4.62
C GLN A 31 -6.51 -5.97 4.84
N MET A 32 -6.66 -4.73 5.27
CA MET A 32 -5.56 -3.90 5.76
C MET A 32 -5.43 -4.07 7.27
N THR A 33 -4.24 -4.45 7.73
CA THR A 33 -3.92 -4.55 9.16
C THR A 33 -2.81 -3.56 9.49
N GLY A 34 -3.13 -2.60 10.35
CA GLY A 34 -2.22 -1.68 10.99
C GLY A 34 -1.86 -2.11 12.40
N GLU A 35 -1.20 -1.23 13.15
CA GLU A 35 -0.71 -1.49 14.52
C GLU A 35 -1.84 -1.86 15.49
N ASP A 36 -2.99 -1.17 15.39
CA ASP A 36 -4.15 -1.35 16.27
C ASP A 36 -5.48 -1.44 15.50
N SER A 37 -5.45 -1.61 14.19
CA SER A 37 -6.69 -1.66 13.40
C SER A 37 -6.63 -2.64 12.24
N GLU A 38 -7.81 -3.18 11.92
CA GLU A 38 -7.99 -4.16 10.86
C GLU A 38 -9.26 -3.80 10.09
N HIS A 39 -9.12 -3.52 8.80
CA HIS A 39 -10.23 -3.07 7.95
C HIS A 39 -10.26 -3.82 6.62
N GLU A 40 -11.45 -4.28 6.24
CA GLU A 40 -11.68 -4.93 4.96
C GLU A 40 -12.26 -3.93 3.95
N PHE A 41 -11.76 -3.98 2.72
CA PHE A 41 -12.30 -3.19 1.61
C PHE A 41 -12.20 -3.96 0.30
N SER A 42 -13.12 -3.66 -0.61
CA SER A 42 -13.06 -4.15 -1.98
C SER A 42 -12.54 -3.06 -2.91
N VAL A 43 -11.75 -3.47 -3.91
CA VAL A 43 -11.15 -2.60 -4.92
C VAL A 43 -11.17 -3.30 -6.27
N THR A 44 -11.44 -2.55 -7.33
CA THR A 44 -11.42 -3.10 -8.70
C THR A 44 -9.99 -3.40 -9.16
N PHE A 45 -9.81 -4.36 -10.07
CA PHE A 45 -8.52 -4.66 -10.68
C PHE A 45 -7.89 -3.42 -11.32
N ASN A 46 -8.70 -2.59 -11.99
CA ASN A 46 -8.22 -1.35 -12.59
C ASN A 46 -7.64 -0.36 -11.56
N GLN A 47 -8.30 -0.19 -10.40
CA GLN A 47 -7.81 0.67 -9.32
C GLN A 47 -6.55 0.10 -8.68
N TYR A 48 -6.54 -1.21 -8.43
CA TYR A 48 -5.39 -1.92 -7.86
C TYR A 48 -4.16 -1.80 -8.79
N ASP A 49 -4.31 -2.09 -10.07
CA ASP A 49 -3.23 -2.00 -11.06
C ASP A 49 -2.75 -0.55 -11.25
N ALA A 50 -3.67 0.42 -11.22
CA ALA A 50 -3.30 1.84 -11.30
C ALA A 50 -2.48 2.29 -10.10
N PHE A 51 -2.84 1.84 -8.90
CA PHE A 51 -2.06 2.10 -7.69
C PHE A 51 -0.66 1.50 -7.80
N ILE A 52 -0.54 0.23 -8.18
CA ILE A 52 0.74 -0.46 -8.34
C ILE A 52 1.65 0.29 -9.32
N ARG A 53 1.14 0.64 -10.51
CA ARG A 53 1.92 1.39 -11.51
C ARG A 53 2.38 2.76 -10.98
N ASN A 54 1.50 3.47 -10.28
CA ASN A 54 1.85 4.78 -9.72
C ASN A 54 2.88 4.65 -8.59
N PHE A 55 2.76 3.63 -7.76
CA PHE A 55 3.74 3.31 -6.73
C PHE A 55 5.09 3.04 -7.36
N ALA A 56 5.18 2.11 -8.32
CA ALA A 56 6.41 1.77 -9.00
C ALA A 56 7.08 3.01 -9.60
N ARG A 57 6.31 3.85 -10.30
CA ARG A 57 6.80 5.11 -10.89
C ARG A 57 7.38 6.07 -9.84
N VAL A 58 6.67 6.27 -8.72
CA VAL A 58 7.13 7.15 -7.63
C VAL A 58 8.40 6.59 -6.99
N HIS A 59 8.44 5.28 -6.74
CA HIS A 59 9.60 4.58 -6.20
C HIS A 59 10.82 4.68 -7.12
N GLU A 60 10.67 4.44 -8.42
CA GLU A 60 11.75 4.55 -9.41
C GLU A 60 12.29 5.98 -9.52
N SER A 61 11.41 6.99 -9.46
CA SER A 61 11.82 8.39 -9.52
C SER A 61 12.44 8.91 -8.21
N LEU A 62 12.30 8.14 -7.11
CA LEU A 62 12.69 8.53 -5.74
C LEU A 62 12.13 9.90 -5.32
N TYR A 63 11.01 10.31 -5.91
CA TYR A 63 10.42 11.63 -5.73
C TYR A 63 8.90 11.62 -5.96
N GLY A 64 8.20 12.48 -5.24
CA GLY A 64 6.76 12.65 -5.36
C GLY A 64 5.97 11.74 -4.42
N GLU A 65 4.70 11.51 -4.76
CA GLU A 65 3.79 10.75 -3.92
C GLU A 65 2.75 9.97 -4.71
N VAL A 66 2.31 8.86 -4.12
CA VAL A 66 1.13 8.12 -4.54
C VAL A 66 0.20 7.96 -3.35
N VAL A 67 -1.10 8.08 -3.60
CA VAL A 67 -2.14 7.88 -2.61
C VAL A 67 -3.13 6.87 -3.16
N PHE A 68 -3.43 5.85 -2.36
CA PHE A 68 -4.56 4.96 -2.51
C PHE A 68 -5.66 5.38 -1.53
N GLU A 69 -6.88 5.53 -2.02
CA GLU A 69 -8.05 5.88 -1.22
C GLU A 69 -9.20 4.97 -1.61
N GLN A 70 -9.83 4.35 -0.61
CA GLN A 70 -11.03 3.53 -0.78
C GLN A 70 -11.93 3.70 0.44
N GLY A 71 -13.02 4.45 0.28
CA GLY A 71 -13.88 4.84 1.39
C GLY A 71 -13.10 5.67 2.41
N VAL A 72 -13.05 5.18 3.66
CA VAL A 72 -12.30 5.82 4.77
C VAL A 72 -10.83 5.42 4.81
N ILE A 73 -10.44 4.39 4.05
CA ILE A 73 -9.09 3.86 4.05
C ILE A 73 -8.22 4.69 3.12
N ARG A 74 -7.05 5.09 3.62
CA ARG A 74 -6.04 5.82 2.89
C ARG A 74 -4.68 5.20 3.13
N LEU A 75 -3.93 4.95 2.06
CA LEU A 75 -2.51 4.59 2.10
C LEU A 75 -1.74 5.56 1.21
N ARG A 76 -0.72 6.23 1.75
CA ARG A 76 0.11 7.19 1.03
C ARG A 76 1.56 6.79 1.14
N LEU A 77 2.25 6.82 0.01
CA LEU A 77 3.70 6.78 -0.08
C LEU A 77 4.20 8.14 -0.55
N ARG A 78 5.16 8.71 0.17
CA ARG A 78 5.75 10.01 -0.21
C ARG A 78 7.26 9.99 -0.06
N TYR A 79 7.95 10.37 -1.14
CA TYR A 79 9.36 10.71 -1.13
C TYR A 79 9.55 12.20 -0.88
N ASP A 80 10.46 12.55 0.02
CA ASP A 80 10.94 13.92 0.14
C ASP A 80 12.06 14.22 -0.88
N ARG A 81 12.51 15.48 -0.90
CA ARG A 81 13.57 15.93 -1.83
C ARG A 81 14.94 15.29 -1.59
N LEU A 82 15.12 14.60 -0.46
CA LEU A 82 16.35 13.89 -0.11
C LEU A 82 16.22 12.38 -0.40
N GLY A 83 15.14 11.94 -1.03
CA GLY A 83 14.87 10.53 -1.31
C GLY A 83 14.47 9.72 -0.08
N ARG A 84 14.13 10.39 1.04
CA ARG A 84 13.59 9.72 2.23
C ARG A 84 12.12 9.42 1.99
N VAL A 85 11.69 8.24 2.39
CA VAL A 85 10.35 7.77 2.12
C VAL A 85 9.54 7.61 3.38
N PHE A 86 8.30 8.05 3.31
CA PHE A 86 7.32 8.01 4.37
C PHE A 86 6.10 7.24 3.88
N ILE A 87 5.65 6.29 4.68
CA ILE A 87 4.36 5.65 4.49
C ILE A 87 3.42 6.26 5.52
N SER A 88 2.25 6.68 5.05
CA SER A 88 1.14 7.06 5.92
C SER A 88 -0.04 6.17 5.62
N TRP A 89 -0.75 5.71 6.64
CA TRP A 89 -2.02 5.04 6.45
C TRP A 89 -3.05 5.56 7.45
N SER A 90 -4.32 5.52 7.06
CA SER A 90 -5.44 5.90 7.89
C SER A 90 -6.64 5.03 7.56
N ASP A 91 -7.45 4.77 8.56
CA ASP A 91 -8.71 4.05 8.46
C ASP A 91 -9.93 4.96 8.73
N GLY A 92 -9.70 6.27 8.77
CA GLY A 92 -10.69 7.29 9.11
C GLY A 92 -10.83 7.59 10.60
N GLN A 93 -10.33 6.71 11.48
CA GLN A 93 -10.30 6.94 12.93
C GLN A 93 -8.87 7.18 13.43
N THR A 94 -7.94 6.37 12.96
CA THR A 94 -6.52 6.42 13.25
C THR A 94 -5.75 6.87 12.01
N SER A 95 -4.61 7.50 12.25
CA SER A 95 -3.70 7.90 11.18
C SER A 95 -2.29 7.73 11.69
N HIS A 96 -1.53 6.88 11.01
CA HIS A 96 -0.16 6.57 11.35
C HIS A 96 0.75 7.00 10.20
N GLN A 97 1.93 7.52 10.53
CA GLN A 97 2.98 7.79 9.57
C GLN A 97 4.29 7.29 10.13
N PHE A 98 5.02 6.53 9.33
CA PHE A 98 6.35 6.05 9.69
C PHE A 98 7.31 6.24 8.52
N ARG A 99 8.59 6.37 8.86
CA ARG A 99 9.67 6.38 7.88
C ARG A 99 9.91 4.96 7.39
N SER A 100 10.22 4.82 6.12
CA SER A 100 10.59 3.57 5.49
C SER A 100 11.89 3.73 4.70
N ASP A 101 12.39 2.62 4.18
CA ASP A 101 13.59 2.54 3.38
C ASP A 101 13.27 1.97 2.00
N GLN A 102 14.11 2.32 1.03
CA GLN A 102 13.90 1.93 -0.36
C GLN A 102 13.83 0.40 -0.52
N SER A 103 14.67 -0.35 0.21
CA SER A 103 14.67 -1.82 0.17
C SER A 103 13.33 -2.42 0.58
N TYR A 104 12.68 -1.89 1.61
CA TYR A 104 11.37 -2.36 2.07
C TYR A 104 10.25 -2.08 1.06
N LEU A 105 10.37 -0.99 0.32
CA LEU A 105 9.41 -0.67 -0.73
C LEU A 105 9.62 -1.52 -1.98
N SER A 106 10.87 -1.85 -2.31
CA SER A 106 11.16 -2.82 -3.37
C SER A 106 10.58 -4.20 -3.01
N GLU A 107 10.67 -4.63 -1.75
CA GLU A 107 10.01 -5.85 -1.27
C GLU A 107 8.48 -5.79 -1.43
N ALA A 108 7.86 -4.68 -1.04
CA ALA A 108 6.41 -4.48 -1.19
C ALA A 108 5.97 -4.49 -2.67
N LEU A 109 6.75 -3.87 -3.57
CA LEU A 109 6.48 -3.89 -5.01
C LEU A 109 6.61 -5.30 -5.62
N ALA A 110 7.64 -6.04 -5.22
CA ALA A 110 7.79 -7.43 -5.64
C ALA A 110 6.62 -8.30 -5.16
N GLN A 111 6.13 -8.06 -3.94
CA GLN A 111 4.93 -8.71 -3.42
C GLN A 111 3.70 -8.33 -4.23
N LEU A 112 3.54 -7.07 -4.63
CA LEU A 112 2.44 -6.61 -5.49
C LEU A 112 2.46 -7.20 -6.91
N GLY A 113 3.50 -7.96 -7.30
CA GLY A 113 3.63 -8.53 -8.63
C GLY A 113 4.34 -7.63 -9.64
N VAL A 114 5.05 -6.59 -9.17
CA VAL A 114 5.98 -5.81 -9.99
C VAL A 114 7.35 -6.44 -9.85
N TYR A 115 7.69 -7.38 -10.75
CA TYR A 115 9.01 -7.65 -11.34
C TYR A 115 8.95 -8.92 -12.19
#